data_AF-A0A7V0VZP1-F1
#
_entry.id   AF-A0A7V0VZP1-F1
#
_cell.length_a   1.000
_cell.length_b   1.000
_cell.length_c   1.000
_cell.angle_alpha   90.00
_cell.angle_beta   90.00
_cell.angle_gamma   90.00
#
_symmetry.space_group_name_H-M   'P 1'
#
loop_
_entity.id
_entity.type
_entity.pdbx_description
1 polymer ?
#
loop_
_entity_poly.entity_id
_entity_poly.type
_entity_poly.pdbx_seq_one_letter_code
_entity_poly.pdbx_strand_id
1 'polypeptide(L)'
;MTKGIYHLIINLPVNTTIHVGKLGQFNFQAGYYVYTGSAMNGLESRLARHKRKEKRLHWHIDYLLQYGKIVDIITHKTNEPLECHFNKKIMSIKG
;
A
#
# COMPACT_ATOMS: atom_id res chain seq x y z
N MET A 1 -1.86 -4.64 20.55
CA MET A 1 -1.94 -4.45 19.08
C MET A 1 -0.54 -4.30 18.52
N THR A 2 -0.18 -5.08 17.50
CA THR A 2 1.15 -5.01 16.88
C THR A 2 1.25 -3.82 15.93
N LYS A 3 2.22 -2.93 16.14
CA LYS A 3 2.52 -1.79 15.26
C LYS A 3 3.65 -2.16 14.30
N GLY A 4 3.71 -1.51 13.15
CA GLY A 4 4.75 -1.78 12.19
C GLY A 4 4.57 -1.16 10.82
N ILE A 5 5.48 -1.52 9.93
CA ILE A 5 5.40 -1.30 8.49
C ILE A 5 4.99 -2.62 7.83
N TYR A 6 4.26 -2.54 6.73
CA TYR A 6 3.96 -3.68 5.88
C TYR A 6 4.23 -3.35 4.42
N HIS A 7 4.52 -4.38 3.63
CA HIS A 7 4.65 -4.30 2.18
C HIS A 7 3.64 -5.28 1.59
N LEU A 8 2.76 -4.80 0.71
CA LEU A 8 1.84 -5.65 -0.04
C LEU A 8 2.47 -5.94 -1.40
N ILE A 9 2.65 -7.22 -1.71
CA ILE A 9 3.03 -7.67 -3.05
C ILE A 9 1.74 -7.94 -3.80
N ILE A 10 1.51 -7.22 -4.88
CA ILE A 10 0.25 -7.22 -5.62
C ILE A 10 0.53 -7.64 -7.05
N ASN A 11 -0.14 -8.69 -7.50
CA ASN A 11 -0.12 -9.10 -8.89
C ASN A 11 -1.29 -8.45 -9.64
N LEU A 12 -0.99 -7.68 -10.68
CA LEU A 12 -1.96 -7.20 -11.66
C LEU A 12 -1.81 -8.02 -12.95
N PRO A 13 -2.79 -8.89 -13.29
CA PRO A 13 -2.60 -9.86 -14.37
C PRO A 13 -2.63 -9.25 -15.77
N VAL A 14 -3.23 -8.06 -15.93
CA VAL A 14 -3.45 -7.42 -17.24
C VAL A 14 -3.24 -5.90 -17.15
N ASN A 15 -2.82 -5.30 -18.26
CA ASN A 15 -2.75 -3.85 -18.38
C ASN A 15 -4.12 -3.25 -18.08
N THR A 16 -4.18 -2.34 -17.10
CA THR A 16 -5.45 -1.81 -16.60
C THR A 16 -5.36 -0.31 -16.43
N THR A 17 -6.36 0.39 -16.96
CA THR A 17 -6.54 1.81 -16.73
C THR A 17 -7.41 2.01 -15.50
N ILE A 18 -6.87 2.68 -14.48
CA ILE A 18 -7.49 2.81 -13.15
C ILE A 18 -7.69 4.28 -12.83
N HIS A 19 -8.91 4.65 -12.43
CA HIS A 19 -9.22 5.98 -11.89
C HIS A 19 -8.97 6.01 -10.38
N VAL A 20 -7.93 6.73 -9.95
CA VAL A 20 -7.45 6.75 -8.56
C VAL A 20 -7.99 7.99 -7.85
N GLY A 21 -9.28 7.97 -7.51
CA GLY A 21 -9.94 9.08 -6.81
C GLY A 21 -9.66 10.43 -7.46
N LYS A 22 -9.25 11.43 -6.66
CA LYS A 22 -8.94 12.78 -7.17
C LYS A 22 -7.64 12.89 -7.98
N LEU A 23 -6.78 11.86 -7.97
CA LEU A 23 -5.54 11.89 -8.75
C LEU A 23 -5.79 11.72 -10.26
N GLY A 24 -6.98 11.24 -10.64
CA GLY A 24 -7.34 11.03 -12.04
C GLY A 24 -7.01 9.62 -12.51
N GLN A 25 -6.80 9.49 -13.82
CA GLN A 25 -6.71 8.20 -14.50
C GLN A 25 -5.26 7.86 -14.85
N PHE A 26 -4.86 6.63 -14.54
CA PHE A 26 -3.50 6.14 -14.77
C PHE A 26 -3.54 4.78 -15.48
N ASN A 27 -2.54 4.52 -16.32
CA ASN A 27 -2.35 3.23 -16.97
C ASN A 27 -1.34 2.40 -16.18
N PHE A 28 -1.79 1.28 -15.63
CA PHE A 28 -0.95 0.30 -14.97
C PHE A 28 -0.65 -0.84 -15.93
N GLN A 29 0.62 -1.22 -16.06
CA GLN A 29 1.03 -2.39 -16.83
C GLN A 29 0.80 -3.67 -16.01
N ALA A 30 0.58 -4.80 -16.68
CA ALA A 30 0.56 -6.09 -16.03
C ALA A 30 1.90 -6.34 -15.32
N GLY A 31 1.84 -6.92 -14.12
CA GLY A 31 3.04 -7.22 -13.35
C GLY A 31 2.84 -7.12 -11.85
N TYR A 32 3.97 -7.12 -11.14
CA TYR A 32 4.00 -7.06 -9.68
C TYR A 32 4.26 -5.65 -9.18
N TYR A 33 3.46 -5.26 -8.19
CA TYR A 33 3.54 -3.96 -7.53
C TYR A 33 3.81 -4.16 -6.05
N VAL A 34 4.62 -3.27 -5.48
CA VAL A 34 4.87 -3.22 -4.04
C VAL A 34 4.26 -1.95 -3.46
N TYR A 35 3.41 -2.11 -2.45
CA TYR A 35 2.89 -0.99 -1.68
C TYR A 35 3.37 -1.03 -0.25
N THR A 36 4.06 0.03 0.17
CA THR A 36 4.56 0.20 1.53
C THR A 36 3.62 1.08 2.33
N GLY A 37 3.21 0.61 3.51
CA GLY A 37 2.37 1.39 4.43
C GLY A 37 2.74 1.18 5.89
N SER A 38 2.38 2.15 6.72
CA SER A 38 2.51 2.07 8.18
C SER A 38 1.18 1.66 8.83
N ALA A 39 1.26 0.95 9.95
CA ALA A 39 0.11 0.49 10.73
C ALA A 39 0.32 0.77 12.22
N MET A 40 0.37 2.07 12.57
CA MET A 40 0.62 2.53 13.95
C MET A 40 -0.56 2.31 14.91
N ASN A 41 -1.74 2.00 14.38
CA ASN A 41 -2.95 1.66 15.14
C ASN A 41 -3.29 0.16 15.04
N GLY A 42 -2.33 -0.68 14.61
CA GLY A 42 -2.50 -2.13 14.49
C GLY A 42 -2.31 -2.64 13.06
N LEU A 43 -1.35 -3.56 12.88
CA LEU A 43 -1.07 -4.26 11.63
C LEU A 43 -2.26 -5.11 11.19
N GLU A 44 -2.82 -5.91 12.09
CA GLU A 44 -3.90 -6.84 11.77
C GLU A 44 -5.13 -6.13 11.20
N SER A 45 -5.59 -5.04 11.85
CA SER A 45 -6.75 -4.27 11.39
C SER A 45 -6.48 -3.62 10.02
N ARG A 46 -5.26 -3.11 9.81
CA ARG A 46 -4.86 -2.50 8.53
C ARG A 46 -4.81 -3.52 7.40
N LEU A 47 -4.18 -4.68 7.64
CA LEU A 47 -4.08 -5.77 6.67
C LEU A 47 -5.45 -6.39 6.37
N ALA A 48 -6.30 -6.57 7.39
CA ALA A 48 -7.67 -7.05 7.22
C ALA A 48 -8.48 -6.09 6.34
N ARG A 49 -8.30 -4.78 6.53
CA ARG A 49 -8.94 -3.78 5.66
C ARG A 49 -8.46 -3.93 4.21
N HIS A 50 -7.16 -4.09 3.96
CA HIS A 50 -6.62 -4.28 2.60
C HIS A 50 -7.12 -5.56 1.93
N LYS A 51 -7.27 -6.65 2.69
CA LYS A 51 -7.79 -7.93 2.18
C LYS A 51 -9.29 -7.92 1.86
N ARG A 52 -10.08 -7.01 2.45
CA ARG A 52 -11.51 -6.89 2.13
C ARG A 52 -11.69 -6.54 0.66
N LYS A 53 -12.67 -7.12 -0.03
CA LYS A 53 -13.01 -6.70 -1.42
C LYS A 53 -13.93 -5.49 -1.40
N GLU A 54 -15.07 -5.63 -0.73
CA GLU A 54 -16.09 -4.60 -0.60
C GLU A 54 -15.73 -3.61 0.52
N LYS A 55 -15.29 -2.42 0.14
CA LYS A 55 -15.00 -1.34 1.09
C LYS A 55 -15.13 0.00 0.38
N ARG A 56 -15.32 1.07 1.14
CA ARG A 56 -15.13 2.42 0.62
C ARG A 56 -13.64 2.64 0.32
N LEU A 57 -13.32 2.92 -0.94
CA LEU A 57 -11.96 3.21 -1.39
C LEU A 57 -11.50 4.53 -0.77
N HIS A 58 -10.37 4.47 -0.06
CA HIS A 58 -9.85 5.62 0.68
C HIS A 58 -8.37 5.85 0.39
N TRP A 59 -7.59 4.78 0.27
CA TRP A 59 -6.17 4.87 -0.11
C TRP A 59 -5.99 4.56 -1.59
N HIS A 60 -4.97 5.12 -2.22
CA HIS A 60 -4.68 4.86 -3.63
C HIS A 60 -4.52 3.36 -3.92
N ILE A 61 -3.96 2.60 -2.97
CA ILE A 61 -3.81 1.15 -3.11
C ILE A 61 -5.15 0.41 -3.14
N ASP A 62 -6.21 0.95 -2.53
CA ASP A 62 -7.54 0.33 -2.57
C ASP A 62 -8.07 0.23 -4.00
N TYR A 63 -7.74 1.21 -4.86
CA TYR A 63 -8.13 1.24 -6.27
C TYR A 63 -7.38 0.18 -7.08
N LEU A 64 -6.06 0.05 -6.89
CA LEU A 64 -5.28 -1.01 -7.53
C LEU A 64 -5.77 -2.40 -7.11
N LEU A 65 -6.13 -2.57 -5.83
CA LEU A 65 -6.65 -3.82 -5.27
C LEU A 65 -8.06 -4.21 -5.77
N GLN A 66 -8.75 -3.34 -6.52
CA GLN A 66 -9.96 -3.74 -7.24
C GLN A 66 -9.65 -4.63 -8.46
N TYR A 67 -8.44 -4.49 -9.02
CA TYR A 67 -8.02 -5.18 -10.25
C TYR A 67 -6.86 -6.15 -10.02
N GLY A 68 -6.03 -5.89 -9.00
CA GLY A 68 -4.92 -6.75 -8.59
C GLY A 68 -5.25 -7.60 -7.36
N LYS A 69 -4.43 -8.63 -7.12
CA LYS A 69 -4.54 -9.50 -5.95
C LYS A 69 -3.27 -9.40 -5.10
N ILE A 70 -3.44 -9.31 -3.79
CA ILE A 70 -2.32 -9.46 -2.85
C ILE A 70 -1.86 -10.91 -2.92
N VAL A 71 -0.62 -11.13 -3.34
CA VAL A 71 0.00 -12.46 -3.41
C VAL A 71 0.90 -12.74 -2.20
N ASP A 72 1.44 -11.69 -1.58
CA ASP A 72 2.28 -11.82 -0.39
C ASP A 72 2.25 -10.54 0.47
N ILE A 73 2.57 -10.68 1.75
CA ILE A 73 2.61 -9.59 2.72
C ILE A 73 3.84 -9.74 3.60
N ILE A 74 4.77 -8.79 3.48
CA ILE A 74 5.94 -8.70 4.36
C ILE A 74 5.63 -7.69 5.47
N THR A 75 5.91 -8.03 6.72
CA THR A 75 5.68 -7.12 7.86
C THR A 75 6.92 -6.95 8.70
N HIS A 76 7.14 -5.72 9.17
CA HIS A 76 8.22 -5.36 10.08
C HIS A 76 7.60 -4.73 11.31
N LYS A 77 7.69 -5.42 12.45
CA LYS A 77 7.21 -4.90 13.74
C LYS A 77 8.10 -3.73 14.15
N THR A 78 7.50 -2.58 14.40
CA THR A 78 8.19 -1.41 14.96
C THR A 78 7.24 -0.62 15.85
N ASN A 79 7.76 -0.09 16.94
CA ASN A 79 7.05 0.83 17.82
C ASN A 79 7.31 2.29 17.48
N GLU A 80 8.29 2.56 16.62
CA GLU A 80 8.57 3.90 16.16
C GLU A 80 7.68 4.25 14.96
N PRO A 81 7.09 5.46 14.92
CA PRO A 81 6.51 6.01 13.71
C PRO A 81 7.64 6.31 12.72
N LEU A 82 8.16 5.25 12.08
CA LEU A 82 9.24 5.29 11.10
C LEU A 82 8.92 6.21 9.91
N GLU A 83 7.66 6.60 9.70
CA GLU A 83 7.27 7.65 8.74
C GLU A 83 8.00 8.98 8.99
N CYS A 84 8.23 9.38 10.24
CA CYS A 84 8.95 10.62 10.52
C CYS A 84 10.46 10.50 10.24
N HIS A 85 11.05 9.32 10.49
CA HIS A 85 12.47 9.06 10.24
C HIS A 85 12.76 8.89 8.73
N PHE A 86 11.87 8.21 7.98
CA PHE A 86 12.01 8.05 6.53
C PHE A 86 11.70 9.33 5.74
N ASN A 87 10.70 10.15 6.14
CA ASN A 87 10.44 11.43 5.47
C ASN A 87 11.63 12.40 5.59
N LYS A 88 12.31 12.42 6.74
CA LYS A 88 13.54 13.23 6.91
C LYS A 88 14.70 12.70 6.07
N LYS A 89 14.83 11.38 5.90
CA LYS A 89 15.93 10.77 5.16
C LYS A 89 15.76 10.93 3.63
N ILE A 90 14.54 10.80 3.11
CA ILE A 90 14.24 11.02 1.69
C ILE A 90 14.49 12.47 1.25
N MET A 91 14.20 13.47 2.10
CA MET A 91 14.51 14.89 1.80
C MET A 91 16.01 15.23 1.81
N SER A 92 16.87 14.34 2.32
CA SER A 92 18.32 14.55 2.37
C SER A 92 19.08 13.94 1.19
N ILE A 93 18.40 13.13 0.37
CA ILE A 93 18.95 12.66 -0.90
C ILE A 93 18.76 13.79 -1.92
N LYS A 94 19.71 14.72 -1.90
CA LYS A 94 19.95 15.61 -3.04
C LYS A 94 20.34 14.73 -4.23
N GLY A 95 19.60 14.88 -5.32
CA GLY A 95 20.17 14.63 -6.65
C GLY A 95 21.29 15.61 -6.94
#